data_AF-A0A813EWN2-F1
#
_entry.id   AF-A0A813EWN2-F1
#
_cell.length_a   1.000
_cell.length_b   1.000
_cell.length_c   1.000
_cell.angle_alpha   90.00
_cell.angle_beta   90.00
_cell.angle_gamma   90.00
#
_symmetry.space_group_name_H-M   'P 1'
#
loop_
_entity.id
_entity.type
_entity.pdbx_description
1 polymer ?
#
loop_
_entity_poly.entity_id
_entity_poly.type
_entity_poly.pdbx_seq_one_letter_code
_entity_poly.pdbx_strand_id
1 'polypeptide(L)'
;MPSDDEICPSVWYGRAKVFMFVLWSAFCGLDTYIWWTNKAPPWSILVLVLTNGWGWLDAVVRYPIIHDIDSLFTLKNLLLILLKILWLILIFMRNKENPVMFVVGSMLAIVVPMFYAMFLPLDETEKAYNLIKSAYSDDDIGLRLWIFLRDPRAGVLALNRMRYRAVKRGLEELAERSPAAAAKLGESGGFLMSASGKAALRKPGRSV
;
A
#
# COMPACT_ATOMS: atom_id res chain seq x y z
N MET A 1 -4.86 20.84 -30.06
CA MET A 1 -3.79 19.84 -30.17
C MET A 1 -3.53 19.33 -28.77
N PRO A 2 -3.99 18.13 -28.40
CA PRO A 2 -3.55 17.48 -27.17
C PRO A 2 -2.05 17.21 -27.33
N SER A 3 -1.23 17.76 -26.44
CA SER A 3 0.21 17.53 -26.43
C SER A 3 0.48 16.06 -26.13
N ASP A 4 1.25 15.42 -27.01
CA ASP A 4 1.73 14.06 -26.82
C ASP A 4 2.45 13.92 -25.47
N ASP A 5 2.23 12.76 -24.84
CA ASP A 5 2.86 12.26 -23.60
C ASP A 5 2.24 12.67 -22.25
N GLU A 6 0.91 12.67 -22.14
CA GLU A 6 0.27 12.37 -20.85
C GLU A 6 0.59 10.91 -20.46
N ILE A 7 1.78 10.69 -19.88
CA ILE A 7 2.15 9.43 -19.25
C ILE A 7 1.04 9.09 -18.26
N CYS A 8 0.31 7.99 -18.54
CA CYS A 8 -0.78 7.53 -17.70
C CYS A 8 -0.28 7.48 -16.23
N PRO A 9 -0.86 8.28 -15.31
CA PRO A 9 -0.33 8.47 -13.95
C PRO A 9 -0.16 7.14 -13.19
N SER A 10 -0.89 6.11 -13.63
CA SER A 10 -0.87 4.75 -13.10
C SER A 10 0.52 4.08 -13.13
N VAL A 11 1.33 4.29 -14.18
CA VAL A 11 2.63 3.60 -14.34
C VAL A 11 3.67 4.19 -13.40
N TRP A 12 3.72 5.52 -13.29
CA TRP A 12 4.65 6.21 -12.41
C TRP A 12 4.37 5.88 -10.95
N TYR A 13 3.10 5.89 -10.56
CA TYR A 13 2.66 5.52 -9.21
C TYR A 13 2.99 4.07 -8.87
N GLY A 14 2.86 3.14 -9.82
CA GLY A 14 3.29 1.75 -9.65
C GLY A 14 4.78 1.62 -9.36
N ARG A 15 5.63 2.35 -10.09
CA ARG A 15 7.09 2.35 -9.87
C ARG A 15 7.46 2.96 -8.53
N ALA A 16 6.86 4.10 -8.17
CA ALA A 16 7.07 4.74 -6.87
C ALA A 16 6.70 3.80 -5.71
N LYS A 17 5.58 3.08 -5.82
CA LYS A 17 5.19 2.06 -4.82
C LYS A 17 6.20 0.95 -4.66
N VAL A 18 6.69 0.37 -5.76
CA VAL A 18 7.70 -0.69 -5.73
C VAL A 18 8.99 -0.17 -5.11
N PHE A 19 9.43 1.03 -5.52
CA PHE A 19 10.61 1.67 -4.94
C PHE A 19 10.48 1.87 -3.42
N MET A 20 9.34 2.40 -2.96
CA MET A 20 9.07 2.60 -1.54
C MET A 20 9.03 1.27 -0.77
N PHE A 21 8.50 0.20 -1.36
CA PHE A 21 8.51 -1.13 -0.76
C PHE A 21 9.93 -1.70 -0.61
N VAL A 22 10.76 -1.57 -1.64
CA VAL A 22 12.17 -2.00 -1.59
C VAL A 22 12.93 -1.21 -0.53
N LEU A 23 12.76 0.11 -0.52
CA LEU A 23 13.40 1.01 0.43
C LEU A 23 12.99 0.68 1.88
N TRP A 24 11.70 0.49 2.14
CA TRP A 24 11.19 0.06 3.44
C TRP A 24 11.74 -1.31 3.87
N SER A 25 11.80 -2.27 2.94
CA SER A 25 12.34 -3.61 3.21
C SER A 25 13.81 -3.53 3.62
N ALA A 26 14.59 -2.67 2.96
CA ALA A 26 15.97 -2.42 3.32
C ALA A 26 16.10 -1.82 4.73
N PHE A 27 15.21 -0.90 5.13
CA PHE A 27 15.20 -0.37 6.49
C PHE A 27 14.82 -1.38 7.54
N CYS A 28 13.84 -2.24 7.26
CA CYS A 28 13.52 -3.35 8.17
C CYS A 28 14.72 -4.28 8.36
N GLY A 29 15.46 -4.56 7.29
CA GLY A 29 16.70 -5.31 7.35
C GLY A 29 17.76 -4.62 8.22
N LEU A 30 17.95 -3.31 8.04
CA LEU A 30 18.90 -2.52 8.83
C LEU A 30 18.53 -2.47 10.32
N ASP A 31 17.25 -2.24 10.64
CA ASP A 31 16.79 -2.24 12.03
C ASP A 31 17.00 -3.61 12.70
N THR A 32 16.71 -4.68 11.96
CA THR A 32 16.92 -6.06 12.43
C THR A 32 18.39 -6.35 12.65
N TYR A 33 19.25 -5.86 11.75
CA TYR A 33 20.69 -5.94 11.89
C TYR A 33 21.18 -5.18 13.12
N ILE A 34 20.73 -3.94 13.35
CA ILE A 34 21.03 -3.13 14.54
C ILE A 34 20.59 -3.86 15.81
N TRP A 35 19.38 -4.40 15.83
CA TRP A 35 18.86 -5.17 16.96
C TRP A 35 19.76 -6.38 17.28
N TRP A 36 20.15 -7.12 16.24
CA TRP A 36 21.00 -8.29 16.34
C TRP A 36 22.41 -7.95 16.85
N THR A 37 23.09 -6.97 16.23
CA THR A 37 24.46 -6.60 16.60
C THR A 37 24.56 -6.02 18.00
N ASN A 38 23.54 -5.28 18.44
CA ASN A 38 23.51 -4.66 19.77
C ASN A 38 23.05 -5.62 20.89
N LYS A 39 22.78 -6.91 20.57
CA LYS A 39 22.27 -7.91 21.52
C LYS A 39 21.11 -7.34 22.34
N ALA A 40 20.21 -6.65 21.64
CA ALA A 40 19.05 -6.02 22.25
C ALA A 40 18.12 -7.11 22.82
N PRO A 41 17.36 -6.81 23.88
CA PRO A 41 16.51 -7.81 24.51
C PRO A 41 15.44 -8.33 23.52
N PRO A 42 15.05 -9.60 23.60
CA PRO A 42 14.16 -10.22 22.61
C PRO A 42 12.78 -9.54 22.55
N TRP A 43 12.26 -9.00 23.65
CA TRP A 43 10.99 -8.27 23.65
C TRP A 43 10.99 -7.05 22.72
N SER A 44 12.16 -6.45 22.48
CA SER A 44 12.28 -5.26 21.62
C SER A 44 12.04 -5.57 20.14
N ILE A 45 12.07 -6.85 19.74
CA ILE A 45 11.67 -7.28 18.39
C ILE A 45 10.18 -7.03 18.15
N LEU A 46 9.35 -7.13 19.19
CA LEU A 46 7.91 -6.86 19.07
C LEU A 46 7.68 -5.40 18.73
N VAL A 47 8.46 -4.48 19.32
CA VAL A 47 8.41 -3.05 19.00
C VAL A 47 8.83 -2.80 17.55
N LEU A 48 9.86 -3.51 17.08
CA LEU A 48 10.32 -3.42 15.69
C LEU A 48 9.26 -3.95 14.72
N VAL A 49 8.64 -5.09 15.01
CA VAL A 49 7.55 -5.68 14.20
C VAL A 49 6.32 -4.76 14.18
N LEU A 50 5.94 -4.17 15.32
CA LEU A 50 4.84 -3.21 15.39
C LEU A 50 5.17 -1.95 14.60
N THR A 51 6.30 -1.29 14.86
CA THR A 51 6.63 -0.02 14.18
C THR A 51 6.85 -0.19 12.68
N ASN A 52 7.49 -1.28 12.23
CA ASN A 52 7.75 -1.51 10.82
C ASN A 52 6.58 -2.15 10.08
N GLY A 53 5.90 -3.12 10.69
CA GLY A 53 4.80 -3.87 10.07
C GLY A 53 3.49 -3.08 10.05
N TRP A 54 3.22 -2.28 11.08
CA TRP A 54 1.95 -1.58 11.19
C TRP A 54 1.80 -0.47 10.15
N GLY A 55 2.89 0.17 9.73
CA GLY A 55 2.88 1.16 8.66
C GLY A 55 2.39 0.60 7.31
N TRP A 56 2.69 -0.66 6.99
CA TRP A 56 2.22 -1.32 5.76
C TRP A 56 0.81 -1.89 5.86
N LEU A 57 0.41 -2.28 7.08
CA LEU A 57 -0.95 -2.72 7.35
C LEU A 57 -1.93 -1.54 7.35
N ASP A 58 -1.46 -0.33 7.60
CA ASP A 58 -2.32 0.84 7.60
C ASP A 58 -2.79 1.19 6.18
N ALA A 59 -4.09 1.06 5.95
CA ALA A 59 -4.72 1.28 4.65
C ALA A 59 -4.50 2.72 4.12
N VAL A 60 -4.16 3.65 5.01
CA VAL A 60 -3.94 5.06 4.69
C VAL A 60 -2.65 5.33 3.92
N VAL A 61 -1.64 4.44 4.01
CA VAL A 61 -0.47 4.54 3.11
C VAL A 61 -0.87 4.21 1.66
N ARG A 62 -1.99 3.49 1.44
CA ARG A 62 -2.49 3.20 0.08
C ARG A 62 -3.28 4.34 -0.53
N TYR A 63 -3.96 5.14 0.29
CA TYR A 63 -4.71 6.32 -0.12
C TYR A 63 -4.43 7.40 0.90
N PRO A 64 -3.61 8.41 0.58
CA PRO A 64 -3.53 9.59 1.41
C PRO A 64 -4.86 10.34 1.25
N ILE A 65 -5.89 9.82 1.91
CA ILE A 65 -7.00 10.67 2.27
C ILE A 65 -6.35 11.74 3.13
N ILE A 66 -6.52 12.99 2.71
CA ILE A 66 -6.10 14.15 3.49
C ILE A 66 -6.90 14.06 4.78
N HIS A 67 -6.36 13.35 5.75
CA HIS A 67 -6.89 13.31 7.09
C HIS A 67 -6.50 14.63 7.72
N ASP A 68 -7.44 15.23 8.43
CA ASP A 68 -7.13 16.40 9.23
C ASP A 68 -5.95 16.07 10.16
N ILE A 69 -5.13 17.09 10.45
CA ILE A 69 -3.98 16.98 11.34
C ILE A 69 -4.41 16.40 12.70
N ASP A 70 -5.65 16.66 13.11
CA ASP A 70 -6.25 16.21 14.37
C ASP A 70 -6.89 14.80 14.31
N SER A 71 -6.73 14.07 13.20
CA SER A 71 -7.28 12.73 13.08
C SER A 71 -6.58 11.73 14.01
N LEU A 72 -7.34 10.72 14.46
CA LEU A 72 -6.79 9.56 15.19
C LEU A 72 -5.66 8.86 14.42
N PHE A 73 -5.65 8.97 13.09
CA PHE A 73 -4.60 8.45 12.23
C PHE A 73 -3.27 9.20 12.44
N THR A 74 -3.29 10.53 12.42
CA THR A 74 -2.08 11.34 12.66
C THR A 74 -1.52 11.06 14.05
N LEU A 75 -2.38 11.00 15.07
CA LEU A 75 -2.00 10.67 16.43
C LEU A 75 -1.33 9.29 16.52
N LYS A 76 -1.93 8.28 15.89
CA LYS A 76 -1.38 6.91 15.85
C LYS A 76 0.01 6.88 15.20
N ASN A 77 0.21 7.55 14.06
CA ASN A 77 1.52 7.61 13.41
C ASN A 77 2.55 8.32 14.28
N LEU A 78 2.16 9.41 14.93
CA LEU A 78 3.02 10.12 15.87
C LEU A 78 3.44 9.19 17.02
N LEU A 79 2.52 8.40 17.57
CA LEU A 79 2.82 7.41 18.61
C LEU A 79 3.78 6.31 18.11
N LEU A 80 3.61 5.83 16.87
CA LEU A 80 4.52 4.83 16.28
C LEU A 80 5.93 5.40 16.07
N ILE A 81 6.04 6.65 15.60
CA ILE A 81 7.33 7.36 15.44
C ILE A 81 7.98 7.55 16.81
N LEU A 82 7.24 8.02 17.81
CA LEU A 82 7.75 8.18 19.17
C LEU A 82 8.24 6.85 19.76
N LEU A 83 7.46 5.78 19.58
CA LEU A 83 7.84 4.44 20.02
C LEU A 83 9.14 3.96 19.34
N LYS A 84 9.31 4.26 18.04
CA LYS A 84 10.54 3.94 17.29
C LYS A 84 11.75 4.72 17.82
N ILE A 85 11.58 6.01 18.10
CA ILE A 85 12.63 6.86 18.68
C ILE A 85 13.04 6.33 20.06
N LEU A 86 12.07 6.02 20.93
CA LEU A 86 12.34 5.44 22.24
C LEU A 86 13.11 4.12 22.13
N TRP A 87 12.71 3.25 21.19
CA TRP A 87 13.42 2.00 20.91
C TRP A 87 14.88 2.23 20.48
N LEU A 88 15.12 3.18 19.57
CA LEU A 88 16.46 3.54 19.13
C LEU A 88 17.32 4.07 20.29
N ILE A 89 16.76 4.94 21.14
CA ILE A 89 17.45 5.47 22.34
C ILE A 89 17.82 4.33 23.29
N LEU A 90 16.90 3.40 23.55
CA LEU A 90 17.16 2.25 24.43
C LEU A 90 18.28 1.35 23.88
N ILE A 91 18.31 1.11 22.57
CA ILE A 91 19.38 0.34 21.93
C ILE A 91 20.72 1.06 22.05
N PHE A 92 20.75 2.37 21.78
CA PHE A 92 21.98 3.16 21.87
C PHE A 92 22.52 3.25 23.30
N MET A 93 21.65 3.44 24.29
CA MET A 93 22.05 3.47 25.70
C MET A 93 22.69 2.16 26.15
N ARG A 94 22.28 1.04 25.55
CA ARG A 94 22.82 -0.30 25.83
C ARG A 94 24.14 -0.55 25.10
N ASN A 95 24.32 -0.06 23.88
CA ASN A 95 25.56 -0.21 23.13
C ASN A 95 26.08 1.11 22.55
N LYS A 96 26.99 1.73 23.30
CA LYS A 96 27.59 3.02 22.95
C LYS A 96 28.74 2.91 21.96
N GLU A 97 29.15 1.70 21.58
CA GLU A 97 30.34 1.47 20.74
C GLU A 97 30.16 1.98 19.30
N ASN A 98 28.92 2.10 18.82
CA ASN A 98 28.62 2.45 17.43
C ASN A 98 27.63 3.63 17.32
N PRO A 99 28.02 4.85 17.70
CA PRO A 99 27.14 6.03 17.62
C PRO A 99 26.72 6.35 16.19
N VAL A 100 27.54 6.01 15.18
CA VAL A 100 27.21 6.21 13.77
C VAL A 100 25.97 5.42 13.37
N MET A 101 25.83 4.17 13.81
CA MET A 101 24.65 3.35 13.50
C MET A 101 23.37 3.93 14.11
N PHE A 102 23.48 4.52 15.30
CA PHE A 102 22.36 5.23 15.93
C PHE A 102 21.96 6.48 15.15
N VAL A 103 22.93 7.30 14.73
CA VAL A 103 22.66 8.49 13.92
C VAL A 103 22.02 8.11 12.60
N VAL A 104 22.59 7.14 11.88
CA VAL A 104 22.04 6.67 10.60
C VAL A 104 20.64 6.07 10.79
N GLY A 105 20.43 5.20 11.77
CA GLY A 105 19.12 4.64 12.08
C GLY A 105 18.07 5.71 12.43
N SER A 106 18.45 6.71 13.21
CA SER A 106 17.57 7.83 13.59
C SER A 106 17.24 8.72 12.41
N MET A 107 18.23 9.07 11.58
CA MET A 107 17.99 9.84 10.37
C MET A 107 17.04 9.08 9.45
N LEU A 108 17.28 7.80 9.18
CA LEU A 108 16.43 7.00 8.30
C LEU A 108 14.99 6.88 8.84
N ALA A 109 14.81 6.69 10.15
CA ALA A 109 13.50 6.58 10.77
C ALA A 109 12.64 7.86 10.64
N ILE A 110 13.26 9.05 10.54
CA ILE A 110 12.55 10.33 10.45
C ILE A 110 12.48 10.81 8.99
N VAL A 111 13.61 10.77 8.29
CA VAL A 111 13.79 11.33 6.94
C VAL A 111 12.95 10.60 5.90
N VAL A 112 12.81 9.27 6.02
CA VAL A 112 12.09 8.47 5.03
C VAL A 112 10.58 8.73 5.07
N PRO A 113 9.90 8.72 6.24
CA PRO A 113 8.51 9.17 6.32
C PRO A 113 8.31 10.60 5.81
N MET A 114 9.26 11.51 6.07
CA MET A 114 9.19 12.89 5.57
C MET A 114 9.29 12.95 4.03
N PHE A 115 10.27 12.27 3.43
CA PHE A 115 10.36 12.19 1.97
C PHE A 115 9.14 11.52 1.38
N TYR A 116 8.63 10.47 2.01
CA TYR A 116 7.40 9.83 1.57
C TYR A 116 6.22 10.82 1.56
N ALA A 117 6.06 11.61 2.62
CA ALA A 117 5.03 12.65 2.69
C ALA A 117 5.23 13.75 1.64
N MET A 118 6.48 14.12 1.32
CA MET A 118 6.81 15.11 0.29
C MET A 118 6.63 14.60 -1.14
N PHE A 119 6.93 13.33 -1.41
CA PHE A 119 6.77 12.69 -2.72
C PHE A 119 5.33 12.27 -3.00
N LEU A 120 4.47 12.34 -1.99
CA LEU A 120 3.06 12.13 -2.14
C LEU A 120 2.52 13.23 -3.07
N PRO A 121 1.91 12.88 -4.23
CA PRO A 121 1.36 13.89 -5.12
C PRO A 121 0.14 14.54 -4.45
N LEU A 122 0.35 15.66 -3.76
CA LEU A 122 -0.71 16.45 -3.13
C LEU A 122 -1.53 17.23 -4.15
N ASP A 123 -0.99 17.43 -5.36
CA ASP A 123 -1.55 18.33 -6.39
C ASP A 123 -2.32 17.61 -7.50
N GLU A 124 -2.56 16.30 -7.41
CA GLU A 124 -3.41 15.65 -8.40
C GLU A 124 -4.85 16.16 -8.27
N THR A 125 -5.35 16.78 -9.35
CA THR A 125 -6.70 17.34 -9.49
C THR A 125 -7.74 16.57 -8.67
N GLU A 126 -8.58 17.29 -7.92
CA GLU A 126 -9.67 16.76 -7.08
C GLU A 126 -10.49 15.63 -7.77
N LYS A 127 -10.57 15.66 -9.11
CA LYS A 127 -11.15 14.62 -9.96
C LYS A 127 -10.42 13.27 -9.88
N ALA A 128 -9.09 13.22 -9.99
CA ALA A 128 -8.30 12.00 -9.86
C ALA A 128 -8.45 11.40 -8.45
N TYR A 129 -8.41 12.26 -7.44
CA TYR A 129 -8.66 11.88 -6.06
C TYR A 129 -10.07 11.30 -5.85
N ASN A 130 -11.11 11.96 -6.35
CA ASN A 130 -12.49 11.47 -6.24
C ASN A 130 -12.71 10.15 -7.00
N LEU A 131 -12.03 9.97 -8.14
CA LEU A 131 -12.09 8.73 -8.91
C LEU A 131 -11.40 7.58 -8.17
N ILE A 132 -10.23 7.83 -7.58
CA ILE A 132 -9.53 6.88 -6.71
C ILE A 132 -10.40 6.56 -5.48
N LYS A 133 -10.90 7.57 -4.77
CA LYS A 133 -11.77 7.40 -3.60
C LYS A 133 -13.01 6.57 -3.91
N SER A 134 -13.64 6.77 -5.06
CA SER A 134 -14.80 5.96 -5.48
C SER A 134 -14.44 4.50 -5.85
N ALA A 135 -13.20 4.25 -6.28
CA ALA A 135 -12.74 2.93 -6.67
C ALA A 135 -12.32 2.04 -5.47
N TYR A 136 -12.05 2.64 -4.32
CA TYR A 136 -11.57 1.95 -3.14
C TYR A 136 -12.55 2.12 -1.97
N SER A 137 -13.12 1.00 -1.50
CA SER A 137 -13.86 0.98 -0.24
C SER A 137 -12.87 1.16 0.91
N ASP A 138 -13.14 2.12 1.79
CA ASP A 138 -12.42 2.43 3.04
C ASP A 138 -12.52 1.31 4.09
N ASP A 139 -12.66 0.06 3.64
CA ASP A 139 -12.70 -1.10 4.49
C ASP A 139 -11.27 -1.37 4.96
N ASP A 140 -11.03 -1.12 6.24
CA ASP A 140 -9.78 -1.42 6.96
C ASP A 140 -9.28 -2.84 6.60
N ILE A 141 -7.96 -3.00 6.41
CA ILE A 141 -7.35 -4.32 6.17
C ILE A 141 -7.74 -5.28 7.30
N GLY A 142 -7.88 -4.78 8.54
CA GLY A 142 -8.30 -5.55 9.70
C GLY A 142 -9.72 -6.07 9.55
N LEU A 143 -10.65 -5.24 9.06
CA LEU A 143 -12.01 -5.66 8.76
C LEU A 143 -12.05 -6.67 7.61
N ARG A 144 -11.21 -6.49 6.58
CA ARG A 144 -11.09 -7.45 5.47
C ARG A 144 -10.52 -8.79 5.93
N LEU A 145 -9.50 -8.78 6.78
CA LEU A 145 -8.93 -9.98 7.40
C LEU A 145 -9.97 -10.65 8.30
N TRP A 146 -10.71 -9.89 9.10
CA TRP A 146 -11.77 -10.41 9.94
C TRP A 146 -12.89 -11.06 9.12
N ILE A 147 -13.37 -10.40 8.06
CA ILE A 147 -14.36 -10.96 7.14
C ILE A 147 -13.81 -12.21 6.46
N PHE A 148 -12.53 -12.19 6.05
CA PHE A 148 -11.87 -13.34 5.44
C PHE A 148 -11.78 -14.53 6.39
N LEU A 149 -11.45 -14.28 7.67
CA LEU A 149 -11.37 -15.30 8.71
C LEU A 149 -12.76 -15.84 9.08
N ARG A 150 -13.78 -14.98 9.11
CA ARG A 150 -15.15 -15.35 9.47
C ARG A 150 -15.91 -16.04 8.32
N ASP A 151 -15.62 -15.65 7.07
CA ASP A 151 -16.21 -16.24 5.87
C ASP A 151 -15.13 -16.48 4.78
N PRO A 152 -14.51 -17.67 4.76
CA PRO A 152 -13.49 -18.01 3.77
C PRO A 152 -14.04 -18.01 2.34
N ARG A 153 -15.35 -18.20 2.14
CA ARG A 153 -15.98 -18.16 0.81
C ARG A 153 -15.99 -16.73 0.26
N ALA A 154 -16.28 -15.74 1.10
CA ALA A 154 -16.14 -14.33 0.74
C ALA A 154 -14.70 -13.99 0.32
N GLY A 155 -13.72 -14.61 1.00
CA GLY A 155 -12.31 -14.50 0.64
C GLY A 155 -11.97 -15.00 -0.76
N VAL A 156 -12.44 -16.19 -1.13
CA VAL A 156 -12.23 -16.77 -2.48
C VAL A 156 -12.89 -15.90 -3.55
N LEU A 157 -14.10 -15.40 -3.30
CA LEU A 157 -14.78 -14.48 -4.21
C LEU A 157 -14.01 -13.16 -4.38
N ALA A 158 -13.47 -12.60 -3.29
CA ALA A 158 -12.63 -11.41 -3.35
C ALA A 158 -11.34 -11.66 -4.15
N LEU A 159 -10.70 -12.82 -3.98
CA LEU A 159 -9.49 -13.20 -4.70
C LEU A 159 -9.75 -13.39 -6.20
N ASN A 160 -10.87 -14.01 -6.56
CA ASN A 160 -11.32 -14.14 -7.94
C ASN A 160 -11.63 -12.78 -8.58
N ARG A 161 -12.24 -11.84 -7.83
CA ARG A 161 -12.42 -10.45 -8.29
C ARG A 161 -11.09 -9.74 -8.50
N MET A 162 -10.10 -9.93 -7.61
CA MET A 162 -8.77 -9.36 -7.78
C MET A 162 -8.07 -9.91 -9.02
N ARG A 163 -8.11 -11.23 -9.22
CA ARG A 163 -7.58 -11.89 -10.43
C ARG A 163 -8.24 -11.37 -11.70
N TYR A 164 -9.57 -11.28 -11.71
CA TYR A 164 -10.32 -10.74 -12.85
C TYR A 164 -9.90 -9.30 -13.17
N ARG A 165 -9.77 -8.43 -12.15
CA ARG A 165 -9.32 -7.05 -12.35
C ARG A 165 -7.88 -6.98 -12.88
N ALA A 166 -6.98 -7.82 -12.38
CA ALA A 166 -5.60 -7.87 -12.85
C ALA A 166 -5.52 -8.32 -14.32
N VAL A 167 -6.27 -9.36 -14.70
CA VAL A 167 -6.36 -9.82 -16.10
C VAL A 167 -6.98 -8.76 -17.00
N LYS A 168 -8.08 -8.12 -16.55
CA LYS A 168 -8.73 -7.04 -17.30
C LYS A 168 -7.77 -5.89 -17.57
N ARG A 169 -7.03 -5.43 -16.55
CA ARG A 169 -6.02 -4.37 -16.72
C ARG A 169 -4.90 -4.78 -17.68
N GLY A 170 -4.39 -6.01 -17.56
CA GLY A 170 -3.37 -6.51 -18.49
C GLY A 170 -3.85 -6.55 -19.94
N LEU A 171 -5.13 -6.91 -20.16
CA LEU A 171 -5.75 -6.88 -21.49
C LEU A 171 -5.97 -5.46 -22.01
N GLU A 172 -6.36 -4.53 -21.14
CA GLU A 172 -6.49 -3.10 -21.48
C GLU A 172 -5.13 -2.51 -21.86
N GLU A 173 -4.07 -2.76 -21.09
CA GLU A 173 -2.70 -2.34 -21.39
C GLU A 173 -2.17 -2.96 -22.69
N LEU A 174 -2.49 -4.22 -22.97
CA LEU A 174 -2.14 -4.89 -24.23
C LEU A 174 -2.88 -4.29 -25.43
N ALA A 175 -4.14 -3.92 -25.27
CA ALA A 175 -4.94 -3.27 -26.30
C ALA A 175 -4.41 -1.87 -26.62
N GLU A 176 -3.99 -1.11 -25.61
CA GLU A 176 -3.37 0.20 -25.79
C GLU A 176 -2.04 0.11 -26.55
N ARG A 177 -1.21 -0.92 -26.27
CA ARG A 177 0.08 -1.11 -26.95
C ARG A 177 -0.03 -1.72 -28.35
N SER A 178 -1.14 -2.37 -28.69
CA SER A 178 -1.31 -3.06 -29.97
C SER A 178 -2.73 -2.86 -30.52
N PRO A 179 -2.91 -2.02 -31.56
CA PRO A 179 -4.23 -1.82 -32.17
C PRO A 179 -4.80 -3.12 -32.77
N ALA A 180 -3.94 -4.06 -33.18
CA ALA A 180 -4.35 -5.40 -33.62
C ALA A 180 -4.90 -6.26 -32.47
N ALA A 181 -4.36 -6.11 -31.26
CA ALA A 181 -4.89 -6.79 -30.06
C ALA A 181 -6.23 -6.17 -29.63
N ALA A 182 -6.39 -4.85 -29.74
CA ALA A 182 -7.64 -4.15 -29.45
C ALA A 182 -8.79 -4.63 -30.35
N ALA A 183 -8.53 -4.81 -31.66
CA ALA A 183 -9.52 -5.34 -32.60
C ALA A 183 -10.00 -6.76 -32.23
N LYS A 184 -9.08 -7.66 -31.87
CA LYS A 184 -9.42 -9.02 -31.41
C LYS A 184 -10.15 -9.05 -30.06
N LEU A 185 -9.84 -8.10 -29.17
CA LEU A 185 -10.54 -7.93 -27.89
C LEU A 185 -11.96 -7.39 -28.08
N GLY A 186 -12.20 -6.53 -29.06
CA GLY A 186 -13.54 -6.07 -29.44
C GLY A 186 -14.44 -7.22 -29.91
N GLU A 187 -13.89 -8.12 -30.74
CA GLU A 187 -14.60 -9.33 -31.20
C GLU A 187 -14.81 -10.34 -30.07
N SER A 188 -13.83 -10.51 -29.18
CA SER A 188 -13.89 -11.47 -28.06
C SER A 188 -14.67 -10.97 -26.84
N GLY A 189 -14.78 -9.65 -26.67
CA GLY A 189 -15.49 -9.00 -25.55
C GLY A 189 -16.99 -9.26 -25.57
N GLY A 190 -17.57 -9.45 -26.76
CA GLY A 190 -18.94 -9.96 -26.93
C GLY A 190 -19.13 -11.36 -26.34
N PHE A 191 -18.08 -12.19 -26.35
CA PHE A 191 -18.12 -13.57 -25.88
C PHE A 191 -17.88 -13.69 -24.36
N LEU A 192 -16.96 -12.91 -23.78
CA LEU A 192 -16.69 -12.91 -22.33
C LEU A 192 -17.85 -12.31 -21.49
N MET A 193 -18.69 -11.46 -22.09
CA MET A 193 -19.93 -10.95 -21.49
C MET A 193 -21.11 -11.94 -21.59
N SER A 194 -20.98 -13.07 -22.31
CA SER A 194 -22.13 -13.83 -22.81
C SER A 194 -22.70 -14.92 -21.90
N ALA A 195 -22.05 -15.37 -20.83
CA ALA A 195 -22.71 -16.36 -19.94
C ALA A 195 -22.21 -16.37 -18.50
N SER A 196 -20.89 -16.39 -18.29
CA SER A 196 -20.33 -16.52 -16.94
C SER A 196 -20.19 -15.18 -16.20
N GLY A 197 -20.01 -14.07 -16.92
CA GLY A 197 -19.87 -12.73 -16.33
C GLY A 197 -21.17 -12.16 -15.74
N LYS A 198 -22.32 -12.46 -16.36
CA LYS A 198 -23.64 -12.03 -15.86
C LYS A 198 -24.05 -12.73 -14.55
N ALA A 199 -23.61 -13.98 -14.36
CA ALA A 199 -23.88 -14.72 -13.12
C ALA A 199 -23.08 -14.17 -11.92
N ALA A 200 -21.84 -13.69 -12.14
CA ALA A 200 -21.00 -13.13 -11.07
C ALA A 200 -21.35 -11.68 -10.69
N LEU A 201 -22.10 -10.96 -11.52
CA LEU A 201 -22.52 -9.57 -11.31
C LEU A 201 -23.93 -9.42 -10.73
N ARG A 202 -24.69 -10.51 -10.54
CA ARG A 202 -25.94 -10.44 -9.75
C ARG A 202 -25.57 -10.14 -8.30
N LYS A 203 -25.90 -8.93 -7.82
CA LYS A 203 -25.80 -8.57 -6.39
C LYS A 203 -26.52 -9.66 -5.57
N PRO A 204 -25.85 -10.36 -4.66
CA PRO A 204 -26.54 -11.26 -3.75
C PRO A 204 -27.38 -10.39 -2.80
N GLY A 205 -28.70 -10.56 -2.82
CA GLY A 205 -29.58 -9.96 -1.80
C GLY A 205 -30.39 -8.74 -2.21
N ARG A 206 -31.14 -8.82 -3.32
CA ARG A 206 -32.45 -8.14 -3.37
C ARG A 206 -33.52 -9.21 -3.60
N SER A 207 -33.77 -9.99 -2.55
CA SER A 207 -35.05 -10.70 -2.44
C SER A 207 -36.12 -9.64 -2.30
N VAL A 208 -37.04 -9.61 -3.26
CA VAL A 208 -38.34 -8.95 -3.10
C VAL A 208 -39.13 -9.74 -2.07
#